data_AF-A0A4Q1ZX28-F1
#
_entry.id   AF-A0A4Q1ZX28-F1
#
_cell.length_a   1.000
_cell.length_b   1.000
_cell.length_c   1.000
_cell.angle_alpha   90.00
_cell.angle_beta   90.00
_cell.angle_gamma   90.00
#
_symmetry.space_group_name_H-M   'P 1'
#
loop_
_entity.id
_entity.type
_entity.pdbx_description
1 polymer ?
#
loop_
_entity_poly.entity_id
_entity_poly.type
_entity_poly.pdbx_seq_one_letter_code
_entity_poly.pdbx_strand_id
1 'polypeptide(L)'
;MNIIHKSKAIKSIKDNYGGLPRSIYVLFFARVINRIGGFVYAFLALYMKAKLGYTESQIADFIIINAVFSMISPFIGGALADKKGRKLIYVTASTIGSLMFLACGFVTESSPELVPVLLIIASVFFNFTNPIANAMVADIVPDEKDRKRAYALIYLGINVGVAVGPVIGGYLLANHVKWFFIGDALTTLLSIALVAFFIKETMLTHEEMKKSKGNEKLESGTTFMAFLKRPTLVLYTMFSFASAFVYAQHSFGMSLHLESFFGAVTGPQYYGMLMSFNAVVVLVFTIMVTESLSKLRTIHSISLGAALYAVGFGLLAFASDAVLIYFVSVFIWTIGEIIMITNSNVFVMSNTPVNHRGRFSALIGLLAGAGYILSPKVISRIIETADYKTVWVVVAAIASVGAIGFMFTGVVEKKMKKMRGESTLEAVS
;
A
#
# COMPACT_ATOMS: atom_id res chain seq x y z
N MET A 1 20.17 0.74 -33.18
CA MET A 1 20.24 0.73 -31.70
C MET A 1 18.95 0.23 -31.01
N ASN A 2 17.74 0.50 -31.54
CA ASN A 2 16.45 0.11 -30.92
C ASN A 2 16.07 -1.39 -30.96
N ILE A 3 16.59 -2.20 -31.90
CA ILE A 3 16.21 -3.62 -32.01
C ILE A 3 17.00 -4.49 -31.00
N ILE A 4 18.25 -4.13 -30.71
CA ILE A 4 19.13 -4.88 -29.80
C ILE A 4 18.71 -4.70 -28.33
N HIS A 5 18.22 -3.50 -27.95
CA HIS A 5 17.66 -3.27 -26.61
C HIS A 5 16.32 -4.01 -26.38
N LYS A 6 15.42 -4.04 -27.39
CA LYS A 6 14.18 -4.85 -27.30
C LYS A 6 14.47 -6.34 -27.11
N SER A 7 15.47 -6.87 -27.83
CA SER A 7 15.91 -8.27 -27.71
C SER A 7 16.45 -8.60 -26.31
N LYS A 8 17.28 -7.72 -25.72
CA LYS A 8 17.81 -7.90 -24.35
C LYS A 8 16.73 -7.79 -23.27
N ALA A 9 15.80 -6.86 -23.40
CA ALA A 9 14.70 -6.69 -22.44
C ALA A 9 13.75 -7.90 -22.44
N ILE A 10 13.34 -8.39 -23.61
CA ILE A 10 12.47 -9.57 -23.74
C ILE A 10 13.18 -10.83 -23.22
N LYS A 11 14.49 -10.98 -23.52
CA LYS A 11 15.31 -12.08 -23.00
C LYS A 11 15.43 -12.01 -21.48
N SER A 12 15.67 -10.83 -20.91
CA SER A 12 15.71 -10.61 -19.47
C SER A 12 14.38 -10.91 -18.78
N ILE A 13 13.23 -10.59 -19.36
CA ILE A 13 11.91 -10.95 -18.81
C ILE A 13 11.72 -12.48 -18.81
N LYS A 14 12.08 -13.15 -19.91
CA LYS A 14 11.98 -14.61 -20.02
C LYS A 14 12.92 -15.32 -19.05
N ASP A 15 14.13 -14.82 -18.86
CA ASP A 15 15.12 -15.37 -17.94
C ASP A 15 14.70 -15.13 -16.47
N ASN A 16 14.12 -13.96 -16.17
CA ASN A 16 13.71 -13.60 -14.81
C ASN A 16 12.37 -14.19 -14.37
N TYR A 17 11.44 -14.47 -15.28
CA TYR A 17 10.07 -14.93 -14.92
C TYR A 17 9.63 -16.22 -15.62
N GLY A 18 10.41 -16.77 -16.55
CA GLY A 18 10.11 -18.03 -17.21
C GLY A 18 10.20 -19.24 -16.25
N GLY A 19 9.41 -20.28 -16.54
CA GLY A 19 9.39 -21.53 -15.77
C GLY A 19 8.47 -21.54 -14.54
N LEU A 20 7.84 -20.40 -14.21
CA LEU A 20 6.84 -20.34 -13.12
C LEU A 20 5.57 -21.15 -13.47
N PRO A 21 4.82 -21.67 -12.47
CA PRO A 21 3.57 -22.38 -12.71
C PRO A 21 2.53 -21.54 -13.45
N ARG A 22 1.70 -22.17 -14.29
CA ARG A 22 0.63 -21.49 -15.06
C ARG A 22 -0.26 -20.61 -14.18
N SER A 23 -0.59 -21.07 -12.97
CA SER A 23 -1.41 -20.35 -11.99
C SER A 23 -0.81 -18.99 -11.61
N ILE A 24 0.51 -18.82 -11.62
CA ILE A 24 1.16 -17.55 -11.30
C ILE A 24 0.94 -16.52 -12.41
N TYR A 25 1.01 -16.92 -13.69
CA TYR A 25 0.66 -16.01 -14.79
C TYR A 25 -0.82 -15.65 -14.77
N VAL A 26 -1.71 -16.58 -14.39
CA VAL A 26 -3.13 -16.28 -14.18
C VAL A 26 -3.31 -15.23 -13.07
N LEU A 27 -2.64 -15.41 -11.92
CA LEU A 27 -2.67 -14.42 -10.83
C LEU A 27 -2.12 -13.07 -11.26
N PHE A 28 -1.06 -13.06 -12.09
CA PHE A 28 -0.52 -11.84 -12.67
C PHE A 28 -1.58 -11.08 -13.49
N PHE A 29 -2.22 -11.73 -14.47
CA PHE A 29 -3.24 -11.08 -15.30
C PHE A 29 -4.48 -10.69 -14.50
N ALA A 30 -4.94 -11.56 -13.58
CA ALA A 30 -6.02 -11.24 -12.66
C ALA A 30 -5.70 -9.96 -11.87
N ARG A 31 -4.47 -9.85 -11.36
CA ARG A 31 -4.05 -8.69 -10.59
C ARG A 31 -3.91 -7.42 -11.42
N VAL A 32 -3.42 -7.51 -12.66
CA VAL A 32 -3.41 -6.38 -13.61
C VAL A 32 -4.84 -5.87 -13.81
N ILE A 33 -5.77 -6.74 -14.19
CA ILE A 33 -7.17 -6.37 -14.46
C ILE A 33 -7.82 -5.74 -13.23
N ASN A 34 -7.70 -6.38 -12.06
CA ASN A 34 -8.25 -5.84 -10.82
C ASN A 34 -7.63 -4.48 -10.45
N ARG A 35 -6.34 -4.26 -10.72
CA ARG A 35 -5.69 -2.97 -10.41
C ARG A 35 -5.96 -1.87 -11.43
N ILE A 36 -6.32 -2.20 -12.67
CA ILE A 36 -6.86 -1.23 -13.63
C ILE A 36 -8.19 -0.66 -13.13
N GLY A 37 -9.09 -1.50 -12.62
CA GLY A 37 -10.38 -1.02 -12.13
C GLY A 37 -10.41 -0.63 -10.65
N GLY A 38 -9.35 -0.86 -9.89
CA GLY A 38 -9.29 -0.62 -8.44
C GLY A 38 -9.22 0.86 -8.04
N PHE A 39 -10.14 1.67 -8.55
CA PHE A 39 -10.17 3.11 -8.34
C PHE A 39 -11.14 3.52 -7.21
N VAL A 40 -12.11 2.69 -6.79
CA VAL A 40 -13.13 3.11 -5.81
C VAL A 40 -12.49 3.57 -4.49
N TYR A 41 -11.63 2.75 -3.89
CA TYR A 41 -10.93 3.13 -2.66
C TYR A 41 -9.85 4.20 -2.87
N ALA A 42 -9.25 4.28 -4.06
CA ALA A 42 -8.23 5.29 -4.35
C ALA A 42 -8.81 6.71 -4.42
N PHE A 43 -10.10 6.85 -4.76
CA PHE A 43 -10.83 8.11 -4.89
C PHE A 43 -11.96 8.26 -3.86
N LEU A 44 -11.97 7.45 -2.81
CA LEU A 44 -13.05 7.41 -1.82
C LEU A 44 -13.34 8.78 -1.21
N ALA A 45 -12.30 9.50 -0.79
CA ALA A 45 -12.42 10.83 -0.20
C ALA A 45 -13.03 11.83 -1.19
N LEU A 46 -12.58 11.80 -2.45
CA LEU A 46 -13.13 12.62 -3.53
C LEU A 46 -14.59 12.31 -3.81
N TYR A 47 -14.98 11.03 -3.85
CA TYR A 47 -16.37 10.65 -4.07
C TYR A 47 -17.28 11.20 -2.96
N MET A 48 -16.89 11.01 -1.69
CA MET A 48 -17.66 11.51 -0.56
C MET A 48 -17.76 13.04 -0.54
N LYS A 49 -16.66 13.72 -0.86
CA LYS A 49 -16.65 15.19 -0.93
C LYS A 49 -17.49 15.71 -2.10
N ALA A 50 -17.15 15.29 -3.32
CA ALA A 50 -17.69 15.86 -4.55
C ALA A 50 -19.10 15.37 -4.90
N LYS A 51 -19.51 14.17 -4.46
CA LYS A 51 -20.80 13.57 -4.83
C LYS A 51 -21.78 13.42 -3.66
N LEU A 52 -21.29 13.24 -2.43
CA LEU A 52 -22.16 13.17 -1.24
C LEU A 52 -22.20 14.49 -0.44
N GLY A 53 -21.32 15.45 -0.75
CA GLY A 53 -21.25 16.72 -0.03
C GLY A 53 -20.73 16.59 1.40
N TYR A 54 -20.01 15.51 1.72
CA TYR A 54 -19.51 15.28 3.07
C TYR A 54 -18.42 16.30 3.44
N THR A 55 -18.40 16.69 4.72
CA THR A 55 -17.30 17.46 5.28
C THR A 55 -16.05 16.59 5.42
N GLU A 56 -14.90 17.24 5.53
CA GLU A 56 -13.61 16.60 5.72
C GLU A 56 -13.61 15.71 6.98
N SER A 57 -14.23 16.17 8.08
CA SER A 57 -14.39 15.34 9.28
C SER A 57 -15.27 14.12 9.05
N GLN A 58 -16.37 14.23 8.31
CA GLN A 58 -17.25 13.08 8.01
C GLN A 58 -16.51 12.01 7.19
N ILE A 59 -15.68 12.45 6.22
CA ILE A 59 -14.84 11.55 5.43
C ILE A 59 -13.79 10.88 6.32
N ALA A 60 -13.15 11.63 7.22
CA ALA A 60 -12.19 11.08 8.18
C ALA A 60 -12.83 10.05 9.12
N ASP A 61 -14.03 10.33 9.64
CA ASP A 61 -14.78 9.41 10.49
C ASP A 61 -15.14 8.13 9.74
N PHE A 62 -15.56 8.24 8.47
CA PHE A 62 -15.77 7.08 7.62
C PHE A 62 -14.50 6.23 7.46
N ILE A 63 -13.35 6.85 7.17
CA ILE A 63 -12.08 6.14 6.98
C ILE A 63 -11.70 5.38 8.25
N ILE A 64 -11.88 5.98 9.43
CA ILE A 64 -11.59 5.33 10.72
C ILE A 64 -12.53 4.14 10.95
N ILE A 65 -13.84 4.32 10.76
CA ILE A 65 -14.83 3.25 10.91
C ILE A 65 -14.48 2.09 9.96
N ASN A 66 -14.23 2.40 8.68
CA ASN A 66 -13.86 1.42 7.68
C ASN A 66 -12.55 0.69 8.04
N ALA A 67 -11.57 1.39 8.61
CA ALA A 67 -10.30 0.80 9.05
C ALA A 67 -10.48 -0.19 10.20
N VAL A 68 -11.36 0.10 11.18
CA VAL A 68 -11.66 -0.82 12.29
C VAL A 68 -12.20 -2.15 11.76
N PHE A 69 -13.19 -2.10 10.86
CA PHE A 69 -13.73 -3.31 10.23
C PHE A 69 -12.68 -4.03 9.38
N SER A 70 -11.89 -3.28 8.60
CA SER A 70 -10.86 -3.81 7.72
C SER A 70 -9.71 -4.47 8.49
N MET A 71 -9.42 -4.05 9.72
CA MET A 71 -8.36 -4.63 10.55
C MET A 71 -8.73 -6.02 11.08
N ILE A 72 -10.01 -6.26 11.41
CA ILE A 72 -10.49 -7.53 11.94
C ILE A 72 -10.70 -8.57 10.83
N SER A 73 -11.06 -8.08 9.64
CA SER A 73 -11.47 -8.89 8.49
C SER A 73 -10.45 -9.96 8.04
N PRO A 74 -9.14 -9.68 7.91
CA PRO A 74 -8.14 -10.67 7.50
C PRO A 74 -8.04 -11.89 8.43
N PHE A 75 -8.26 -11.71 9.73
CA PHE A 75 -8.21 -12.81 10.71
C PHE A 75 -9.37 -13.78 10.51
N ILE A 76 -10.57 -13.24 10.27
CA ILE A 76 -11.77 -14.03 10.00
C ILE A 76 -11.63 -14.73 8.65
N GLY A 77 -11.23 -14.00 7.61
CA GLY A 77 -11.06 -14.54 6.26
C GLY A 77 -10.00 -15.65 6.20
N GLY A 78 -8.85 -15.44 6.82
CA GLY A 78 -7.78 -16.44 6.91
C GLY A 78 -8.23 -17.71 7.63
N ALA A 79 -8.86 -17.56 8.81
CA ALA A 79 -9.35 -18.70 9.58
C ALA A 79 -10.45 -19.50 8.84
N LEU A 80 -11.30 -18.84 8.07
CA LEU A 80 -12.29 -19.50 7.21
C LEU A 80 -11.63 -20.21 6.04
N ALA A 81 -10.63 -19.59 5.40
CA ALA A 81 -9.91 -20.14 4.26
C ALA A 81 -9.13 -21.40 4.63
N ASP A 82 -8.48 -21.42 5.80
CA ASP A 82 -7.75 -22.58 6.29
C ASP A 82 -8.67 -23.75 6.70
N LYS A 83 -9.99 -23.51 6.88
CA LYS A 83 -10.98 -24.55 7.19
C LYS A 83 -11.77 -25.04 5.98
N LYS A 84 -12.14 -24.13 5.07
CA LYS A 84 -13.09 -24.40 3.98
C LYS A 84 -12.44 -24.45 2.59
N GLY A 85 -11.16 -24.06 2.47
CA GLY A 85 -10.46 -23.93 1.20
C GLY A 85 -10.14 -22.48 0.86
N ARG A 86 -8.91 -22.25 0.38
CA ARG A 86 -8.37 -20.92 0.07
C ARG A 86 -9.04 -20.32 -1.14
N LYS A 87 -9.16 -21.10 -2.21
CA LYS A 87 -9.82 -20.65 -3.44
C LYS A 87 -11.28 -20.33 -3.19
N LEU A 88 -12.00 -21.18 -2.46
CA LEU A 88 -13.42 -20.98 -2.18
C LEU A 88 -13.66 -19.64 -1.45
N ILE A 89 -12.95 -19.41 -0.33
CA ILE A 89 -13.13 -18.18 0.45
C ILE A 89 -12.65 -16.94 -0.32
N TYR A 90 -11.55 -17.03 -1.07
CA TYR A 90 -11.11 -15.95 -1.94
C TYR A 90 -12.18 -15.54 -2.96
N VAL A 91 -12.72 -16.50 -3.72
CA VAL A 91 -13.71 -16.24 -4.79
C VAL A 91 -15.01 -15.71 -4.20
N THR A 92 -15.53 -16.34 -3.15
CA THR A 92 -16.79 -15.95 -2.50
C THR A 92 -16.71 -14.55 -1.88
N ALA A 93 -15.68 -14.28 -1.08
CA ALA A 93 -15.52 -12.97 -0.46
C ALA A 93 -15.33 -11.87 -1.52
N SER A 94 -14.46 -12.09 -2.51
CA SER A 94 -14.24 -11.11 -3.58
C SER A 94 -15.52 -10.86 -4.39
N THR A 95 -16.34 -11.89 -4.61
CA THR A 95 -17.62 -11.77 -5.32
C THR A 95 -18.59 -10.91 -4.52
N ILE A 96 -18.75 -11.17 -3.21
CA ILE A 96 -19.62 -10.36 -2.35
C ILE A 96 -19.18 -8.89 -2.34
N GLY A 97 -17.88 -8.62 -2.19
CA GLY A 97 -17.35 -7.26 -2.27
C GLY A 97 -17.64 -6.58 -3.61
N SER A 98 -17.48 -7.31 -4.72
CA SER A 98 -17.77 -6.79 -6.06
C SER A 98 -19.26 -6.54 -6.28
N LEU A 99 -20.14 -7.36 -5.70
CA LEU A 99 -21.59 -7.14 -5.73
C LEU A 99 -21.99 -5.90 -4.93
N MET A 100 -21.29 -5.59 -3.82
CA MET A 100 -21.51 -4.34 -3.09
C MET A 100 -21.11 -3.12 -3.95
N PHE A 101 -19.99 -3.19 -4.68
CA PHE A 101 -19.64 -2.14 -5.65
C PHE A 101 -20.67 -2.03 -6.77
N LEU A 102 -21.15 -3.16 -7.32
CA LEU A 102 -22.19 -3.15 -8.32
C LEU A 102 -23.47 -2.47 -7.79
N ALA A 103 -23.86 -2.78 -6.55
CA ALA A 103 -24.97 -2.13 -5.87
C ALA A 103 -24.74 -0.62 -5.71
N CYS A 104 -23.54 -0.18 -5.31
CA CYS A 104 -23.18 1.25 -5.27
C CYS A 104 -23.46 1.95 -6.62
N GLY A 105 -23.12 1.30 -7.73
CA GLY A 105 -23.37 1.85 -9.07
C GLY A 105 -24.85 2.06 -9.40
N PHE A 106 -25.75 1.24 -8.86
CA PHE A 106 -27.19 1.39 -9.06
C PHE A 106 -27.84 2.38 -8.09
N VAL A 107 -27.32 2.49 -6.86
CA VAL A 107 -27.92 3.36 -5.83
C VAL A 107 -27.30 4.75 -5.75
N THR A 108 -26.13 4.98 -6.38
CA THR A 108 -25.41 6.26 -6.27
C THR A 108 -26.21 7.49 -6.76
N GLU A 109 -27.21 7.30 -7.62
CA GLU A 109 -28.06 8.38 -8.12
C GLU A 109 -29.39 8.48 -7.34
N SER A 110 -29.97 7.34 -6.95
CA SER A 110 -31.30 7.28 -6.32
C SER A 110 -31.29 7.31 -4.79
N SER A 111 -30.24 6.76 -4.16
CA SER A 111 -30.09 6.60 -2.71
C SER A 111 -28.61 6.68 -2.30
N PRO A 112 -27.93 7.80 -2.61
CA PRO A 112 -26.49 7.98 -2.40
C PRO A 112 -26.02 7.76 -0.95
N GLU A 113 -26.90 7.97 0.03
CA GLU A 113 -26.67 7.75 1.46
C GLU A 113 -26.39 6.29 1.83
N LEU A 114 -26.78 5.32 0.99
CA LEU A 114 -26.49 3.91 1.21
C LEU A 114 -25.06 3.53 0.81
N VAL A 115 -24.42 4.32 -0.06
CA VAL A 115 -23.11 3.99 -0.63
C VAL A 115 -22.02 3.79 0.44
N PRO A 116 -21.88 4.65 1.47
CA PRO A 116 -20.89 4.42 2.53
C PRO A 116 -21.03 3.05 3.22
N VAL A 117 -22.26 2.64 3.54
CA VAL A 117 -22.51 1.34 4.20
C VAL A 117 -22.10 0.18 3.29
N LEU A 118 -22.48 0.25 2.01
CA LEU A 118 -22.07 -0.76 1.02
C LEU A 118 -20.55 -0.82 0.86
N LEU A 119 -19.84 0.32 0.90
CA LEU A 119 -18.39 0.38 0.82
C LEU A 119 -17.69 -0.21 2.06
N ILE A 120 -18.27 -0.10 3.26
CA ILE A 120 -17.73 -0.76 4.46
C ILE A 120 -17.89 -2.28 4.32
N ILE A 121 -19.07 -2.75 3.90
CA ILE A 121 -19.32 -4.17 3.67
C ILE A 121 -18.35 -4.71 2.61
N ALA A 122 -18.20 -3.99 1.48
CA ALA A 122 -17.24 -4.35 0.45
C ALA A 122 -15.81 -4.47 1.02
N SER A 123 -15.40 -3.52 1.85
CA SER A 123 -14.05 -3.47 2.43
C SER A 123 -13.78 -4.68 3.29
N VAL A 124 -14.75 -5.07 4.12
CA VAL A 124 -14.66 -6.28 4.97
C VAL A 124 -14.32 -7.51 4.12
N PHE A 125 -15.13 -7.76 3.09
CA PHE A 125 -14.96 -8.94 2.25
C PHE A 125 -13.69 -8.87 1.40
N PHE A 126 -13.33 -7.71 0.86
CA PHE A 126 -12.07 -7.57 0.13
C PHE A 126 -10.85 -7.77 1.04
N ASN A 127 -10.90 -7.36 2.30
CA ASN A 127 -9.80 -7.55 3.24
C ASN A 127 -9.62 -9.01 3.69
N PHE A 128 -10.60 -9.91 3.47
CA PHE A 128 -10.38 -11.35 3.64
C PHE A 128 -9.31 -11.87 2.67
N THR A 129 -9.22 -11.26 1.49
CA THR A 129 -8.55 -11.85 0.32
C THR A 129 -7.03 -11.73 0.35
N ASN A 130 -6.47 -10.70 0.98
CA ASN A 130 -5.03 -10.43 1.01
C ASN A 130 -4.20 -11.58 1.63
N PRO A 131 -4.48 -12.05 2.86
CA PRO A 131 -3.75 -13.17 3.44
C PRO A 131 -3.96 -14.46 2.62
N ILE A 132 -5.16 -14.67 2.09
CA ILE A 132 -5.49 -15.86 1.29
C ILE A 132 -4.70 -15.88 -0.01
N ALA A 133 -4.62 -14.75 -0.73
CA ALA A 133 -3.86 -14.63 -1.97
C ALA A 133 -2.37 -14.89 -1.76
N ASN A 134 -1.78 -14.33 -0.69
CA ASN A 134 -0.39 -14.58 -0.35
C ASN A 134 -0.14 -16.07 -0.04
N ALA A 135 -1.07 -16.70 0.65
CA ALA A 135 -0.98 -18.10 1.02
C ALA A 135 -1.15 -19.02 -0.21
N MET A 136 -2.08 -18.71 -1.14
CA MET A 136 -2.21 -19.42 -2.41
C MET A 136 -0.91 -19.39 -3.23
N VAL A 137 -0.24 -18.23 -3.33
CA VAL A 137 1.06 -18.12 -4.03
C VAL A 137 2.11 -19.00 -3.36
N ALA A 138 2.16 -19.03 -2.03
CA ALA A 138 3.10 -19.85 -1.28
C ALA A 138 2.87 -21.36 -1.47
N ASP A 139 1.61 -21.79 -1.56
CA ASP A 139 1.26 -23.19 -1.84
C ASP A 139 1.60 -23.59 -3.29
N ILE A 140 1.32 -22.70 -4.25
CA ILE A 140 1.57 -22.93 -5.68
C ILE A 140 3.08 -23.01 -5.96
N VAL A 141 3.90 -22.26 -5.22
CA VAL A 141 5.35 -22.17 -5.42
C VAL A 141 6.08 -22.52 -4.11
N PRO A 142 6.32 -23.81 -3.85
CA PRO A 142 7.02 -24.26 -2.63
C PRO A 142 8.48 -23.79 -2.55
N ASP A 143 9.17 -23.69 -3.69
CA ASP A 143 10.56 -23.23 -3.75
C ASP A 143 10.68 -21.74 -3.41
N GLU A 144 11.60 -21.38 -2.52
CA GLU A 144 11.76 -20.01 -2.03
C GLU A 144 12.22 -19.03 -3.13
N LYS A 145 13.15 -19.48 -4.00
CA LYS A 145 13.71 -18.64 -5.06
C LYS A 145 12.64 -18.32 -6.11
N ASP A 146 11.89 -19.33 -6.54
CA ASP A 146 10.78 -19.14 -7.48
C ASP A 146 9.62 -18.39 -6.85
N ARG A 147 9.38 -18.53 -5.55
CA ARG A 147 8.35 -17.75 -4.85
C ARG A 147 8.68 -16.27 -4.83
N LYS A 148 9.95 -15.90 -4.62
CA LYS A 148 10.41 -14.50 -4.75
C LYS A 148 10.15 -13.95 -6.16
N ARG A 149 10.46 -14.74 -7.19
CA ARG A 149 10.18 -14.39 -8.61
C ARG A 149 8.68 -14.22 -8.88
N ALA A 150 7.85 -15.11 -8.32
CA ALA A 150 6.40 -15.04 -8.43
C ALA A 150 5.82 -13.77 -7.79
N TYR A 151 6.24 -13.43 -6.56
CA TYR A 151 5.81 -12.19 -5.91
C TYR A 151 6.26 -10.94 -6.68
N ALA A 152 7.49 -10.94 -7.20
CA ALA A 152 7.98 -9.85 -8.05
C ALA A 152 7.15 -9.68 -9.33
N LEU A 153 6.76 -10.78 -9.98
CA LEU A 153 5.88 -10.75 -11.16
C LEU A 153 4.49 -10.20 -10.81
N ILE A 154 3.87 -10.70 -9.73
CA ILE A 154 2.55 -10.21 -9.29
C ILE A 154 2.62 -8.72 -8.94
N TYR A 155 3.68 -8.28 -8.27
CA TYR A 155 3.91 -6.87 -7.94
C TYR A 155 4.07 -6.00 -9.19
N LEU A 156 4.78 -6.47 -10.22
CA LEU A 156 4.83 -5.81 -11.52
C LEU A 156 3.42 -5.63 -12.10
N GLY A 157 2.59 -6.68 -12.05
CA GLY A 157 1.21 -6.63 -12.51
C GLY A 157 0.35 -5.60 -11.77
N ILE A 158 0.56 -5.46 -10.45
CA ILE A 158 -0.10 -4.42 -9.65
C ILE A 158 0.23 -3.03 -10.18
N ASN A 159 1.53 -2.74 -10.35
CA ASN A 159 1.98 -1.42 -10.76
C ASN A 159 1.54 -1.07 -12.19
N VAL A 160 1.50 -2.05 -13.10
CA VAL A 160 0.94 -1.85 -14.45
C VAL A 160 -0.52 -1.40 -14.37
N GLY A 161 -1.33 -2.03 -13.51
CA GLY A 161 -2.72 -1.62 -13.33
C GLY A 161 -2.85 -0.23 -12.71
N VAL A 162 -2.08 0.07 -11.67
CA VAL A 162 -2.09 1.38 -11.00
C VAL A 162 -1.54 2.52 -11.89
N ALA A 163 -0.73 2.22 -12.90
CA ALA A 163 -0.29 3.22 -13.88
C ALA A 163 -1.39 3.67 -14.85
N VAL A 164 -2.49 2.93 -14.97
CA VAL A 164 -3.59 3.22 -15.90
C VAL A 164 -4.90 3.52 -15.16
N GLY A 165 -5.18 2.76 -14.10
CA GLY A 165 -6.45 2.77 -13.39
C GLY A 165 -6.87 4.14 -12.84
N PRO A 166 -6.00 4.91 -12.17
CA PRO A 166 -6.38 6.20 -11.62
C PRO A 166 -6.78 7.23 -12.69
N VAL A 167 -6.17 7.27 -13.88
CA VAL A 167 -6.66 8.17 -14.96
C VAL A 167 -8.09 7.84 -15.33
N ILE A 168 -8.39 6.55 -15.52
CA ILE A 168 -9.74 6.07 -15.85
C ILE A 168 -10.70 6.40 -14.69
N GLY A 169 -10.30 6.10 -13.45
CA GLY A 169 -11.06 6.35 -12.24
C GLY A 169 -11.41 7.83 -12.03
N GLY A 170 -10.44 8.72 -12.24
CA GLY A 170 -10.65 10.17 -12.15
C GLY A 170 -11.64 10.68 -13.19
N TYR A 171 -11.53 10.20 -14.44
CA TYR A 171 -12.48 10.54 -15.51
C TYR A 171 -13.90 10.01 -15.22
N LEU A 172 -14.02 8.76 -14.77
CA LEU A 172 -15.30 8.15 -14.42
C LEU A 172 -15.93 8.83 -13.20
N LEU A 173 -15.17 9.15 -12.17
CA LEU A 173 -15.71 9.86 -11.00
C LEU A 173 -16.21 11.26 -11.37
N ALA A 174 -15.49 11.96 -12.24
CA ALA A 174 -15.87 13.29 -12.69
C ALA A 174 -17.19 13.25 -13.48
N ASN A 175 -17.30 12.33 -14.46
CA ASN A 175 -18.33 12.40 -15.51
C ASN A 175 -19.39 11.28 -15.46
N HIS A 176 -19.06 10.11 -14.91
CA HIS A 176 -19.86 8.89 -15.00
C HIS A 176 -19.80 8.04 -13.72
N VAL A 177 -20.28 8.59 -12.60
CA VAL A 177 -20.18 7.98 -11.26
C VAL A 177 -20.77 6.56 -11.18
N LYS A 178 -21.87 6.30 -11.89
CA LYS A 178 -22.41 4.93 -12.00
C LYS A 178 -21.39 3.97 -12.59
N TRP A 179 -20.73 4.35 -13.68
CA TRP A 179 -19.69 3.55 -14.34
C TRP A 179 -18.37 3.50 -13.57
N PHE A 180 -18.11 4.46 -12.68
CA PHE A 180 -17.06 4.33 -11.67
C PHE A 180 -17.34 3.05 -10.88
N PHE A 181 -18.41 2.96 -10.09
CA PHE A 181 -18.65 1.74 -9.30
C PHE A 181 -18.83 0.44 -10.13
N ILE A 182 -19.57 0.50 -11.25
CA ILE A 182 -19.78 -0.68 -12.10
C ILE A 182 -18.47 -1.14 -12.74
N GLY A 183 -17.60 -0.22 -13.18
CA GLY A 183 -16.32 -0.56 -13.80
C GLY A 183 -15.37 -1.29 -12.85
N ASP A 184 -15.27 -0.85 -11.59
CA ASP A 184 -14.47 -1.52 -10.56
C ASP A 184 -15.06 -2.92 -10.27
N ALA A 185 -16.38 -3.02 -10.13
CA ALA A 185 -17.06 -4.29 -9.94
C ALA A 185 -16.79 -5.27 -11.09
N LEU A 186 -16.91 -4.84 -12.35
CA LEU A 186 -16.74 -5.70 -13.53
C LEU A 186 -15.29 -6.17 -13.70
N THR A 187 -14.32 -5.28 -13.54
CA THR A 187 -12.89 -5.66 -13.60
C THR A 187 -12.52 -6.62 -12.46
N THR A 188 -13.06 -6.40 -11.25
CA THR A 188 -12.85 -7.31 -10.13
C THR A 188 -13.52 -8.66 -10.37
N LEU A 189 -14.75 -8.70 -10.88
CA LEU A 189 -15.43 -9.95 -11.28
C LEU A 189 -14.68 -10.70 -12.38
N LEU A 190 -14.09 -10.00 -13.34
CA LEU A 190 -13.26 -10.61 -14.38
C LEU A 190 -11.97 -11.21 -13.79
N SER A 191 -11.31 -10.50 -12.87
CA SER A 191 -10.18 -11.04 -12.10
C SER A 191 -10.57 -12.28 -11.30
N ILE A 192 -11.73 -12.26 -10.64
CA ILE A 192 -12.28 -13.39 -9.90
C ILE A 192 -12.53 -14.57 -10.83
N ALA A 193 -13.12 -14.36 -12.01
CA ALA A 193 -13.36 -15.40 -12.99
C ALA A 193 -12.06 -16.10 -13.41
N LEU A 194 -10.98 -15.33 -13.62
CA LEU A 194 -9.66 -15.90 -13.94
C LEU A 194 -9.17 -16.85 -12.82
N VAL A 195 -9.27 -16.44 -11.56
CA VAL A 195 -8.90 -17.29 -10.41
C VAL A 195 -9.85 -18.49 -10.29
N ALA A 196 -11.16 -18.27 -10.42
CA ALA A 196 -12.18 -19.29 -10.24
C ALA A 196 -12.08 -20.42 -11.28
N PHE A 197 -11.77 -20.10 -12.54
CA PHE A 197 -11.71 -21.10 -13.62
C PHE A 197 -10.32 -21.69 -13.82
N PHE A 198 -9.24 -20.91 -13.63
CA PHE A 198 -7.90 -21.35 -14.02
C PHE A 198 -6.96 -21.70 -12.85
N ILE A 199 -7.36 -21.43 -11.60
CA ILE A 199 -6.59 -21.83 -10.41
C ILE A 199 -7.34 -22.96 -9.70
N LYS A 200 -6.65 -24.04 -9.37
CA LYS A 200 -7.22 -25.14 -8.56
C LYS A 200 -7.19 -24.77 -7.07
N GLU A 201 -7.97 -25.47 -6.25
CA GLU A 201 -7.84 -25.32 -4.80
C GLU A 201 -6.39 -25.61 -4.38
N THR A 202 -5.84 -24.75 -3.53
CA THR A 202 -4.43 -24.79 -3.13
C THR A 202 -4.24 -25.19 -1.67
N MET A 203 -5.33 -25.23 -0.89
CA MET A 203 -5.28 -25.64 0.50
C MET A 203 -4.58 -27.00 0.63
N LEU A 204 -3.46 -27.00 1.36
CA LEU A 204 -2.68 -28.20 1.64
C LEU A 204 -3.54 -29.20 2.43
N THR A 205 -3.39 -30.48 2.10
CA THR A 205 -4.02 -31.57 2.86
C THR A 205 -3.47 -31.64 4.28
N HIS A 206 -4.21 -32.29 5.19
CA HIS A 206 -3.76 -32.47 6.57
C HIS A 206 -2.39 -33.16 6.69
N GLU A 207 -2.05 -34.05 5.74
CA GLU A 207 -0.74 -34.72 5.70
C GLU A 207 0.39 -33.79 5.25
N GLU A 208 0.15 -32.95 4.25
CA GLU A 208 1.09 -31.93 3.78
C GLU A 208 1.33 -30.85 4.84
N MET A 209 0.29 -30.44 5.56
CA MET A 209 0.42 -29.53 6.70
C MET A 209 1.22 -30.14 7.86
N LYS A 210 1.06 -31.44 8.15
CA LYS A 210 1.86 -32.13 9.18
C LYS A 210 3.34 -32.22 8.79
N LYS A 211 3.65 -32.43 7.50
CA LYS A 211 5.03 -32.40 6.99
C LYS A 211 5.63 -30.99 6.99
N SER A 212 4.82 -29.96 6.77
CA SER A 212 5.23 -28.54 6.80
C SER A 212 5.45 -27.99 8.22
N LYS A 213 4.69 -28.48 9.22
CA LYS A 213 4.84 -28.10 10.63
C LYS A 213 6.03 -28.79 11.30
N GLY A 214 7.24 -28.53 10.79
CA GLY A 214 8.46 -28.87 11.53
C GLY A 214 8.55 -28.04 12.81
N ASN A 215 8.38 -28.70 13.97
CA ASN A 215 8.76 -28.25 15.32
C ASN A 215 8.74 -26.74 15.63
N GLU A 216 7.70 -26.01 15.23
CA GLU A 216 7.48 -24.66 15.77
C GLU A 216 7.00 -24.77 17.22
N LYS A 217 7.95 -24.74 18.15
CA LYS A 217 7.64 -24.44 19.54
C LYS A 217 7.06 -23.02 19.58
N LEU A 218 5.86 -22.88 20.14
CA LEU A 218 5.34 -21.58 20.57
C LEU A 218 6.31 -20.99 21.59
N GLU A 219 7.23 -20.13 21.13
CA GLU A 219 8.12 -19.41 22.04
C GLU A 219 7.29 -18.53 22.98
N SER A 220 7.49 -18.75 24.29
CA SER A 220 6.82 -18.09 25.39
C SER A 220 7.43 -16.71 25.67
N GLY A 221 6.56 -15.70 25.74
CA GLY A 221 6.91 -14.31 26.00
C GLY A 221 5.99 -13.37 25.23
N THR A 222 5.65 -12.21 25.82
CA THR A 222 4.86 -11.19 25.12
C THR A 222 5.78 -10.42 24.15
N THR A 223 5.55 -10.57 22.83
CA THR A 223 6.30 -9.87 21.76
C THR A 223 6.41 -8.37 22.03
N PHE A 224 5.36 -7.78 22.59
CA PHE A 224 5.30 -6.36 22.93
C PHE A 224 6.36 -5.95 23.97
N MET A 225 6.57 -6.75 25.02
CA MET A 225 7.58 -6.45 26.04
C MET A 225 9.00 -6.62 25.49
N ALA A 226 9.22 -7.61 24.63
CA ALA A 226 10.49 -7.78 23.93
C ALA A 226 10.78 -6.63 22.95
N PHE A 227 9.74 -6.07 22.35
CA PHE A 227 9.82 -4.87 21.50
C PHE A 227 10.20 -3.63 22.30
N LEU A 228 9.57 -3.36 23.45
CA LEU A 228 9.88 -2.20 24.28
C LEU A 228 11.33 -2.18 24.80
N LYS A 229 11.96 -3.34 24.97
CA LYS A 229 13.37 -3.47 25.34
C LYS A 229 14.35 -3.15 24.20
N ARG A 230 13.86 -2.87 22.98
CA ARG A 230 14.68 -2.59 21.80
C ARG A 230 14.51 -1.13 21.36
N PRO A 231 15.27 -0.19 21.95
CA PRO A 231 15.08 1.24 21.72
C PRO A 231 15.16 1.63 20.23
N THR A 232 16.05 0.99 19.46
CA THR A 232 16.17 1.21 18.00
C THR A 232 14.87 0.88 17.26
N LEU A 233 14.20 -0.23 17.59
CA LEU A 233 12.95 -0.62 16.94
C LEU A 233 11.77 0.23 17.42
N VAL A 234 11.76 0.64 18.69
CA VAL A 234 10.75 1.56 19.24
C VAL A 234 10.81 2.91 18.53
N LEU A 235 12.01 3.52 18.46
CA LEU A 235 12.23 4.80 17.76
C LEU A 235 11.87 4.69 16.28
N TYR A 236 12.34 3.63 15.61
CA TYR A 236 11.98 3.39 14.21
C TYR A 236 10.46 3.31 14.00
N THR A 237 9.75 2.59 14.87
CA THR A 237 8.29 2.44 14.77
C THR A 237 7.57 3.77 14.98
N MET A 238 8.03 4.57 15.94
CA MET A 238 7.48 5.90 16.22
C MET A 238 7.65 6.86 15.03
N PHE A 239 8.82 6.89 14.39
CA PHE A 239 9.03 7.74 13.20
C PHE A 239 8.40 7.14 11.93
N SER A 240 8.21 5.82 11.88
CA SER A 240 7.42 5.16 10.84
C SER A 240 5.94 5.50 10.96
N PHE A 241 5.40 5.65 12.17
CA PHE A 241 4.04 6.18 12.40
C PHE A 241 3.91 7.59 11.80
N ALA A 242 4.86 8.49 12.11
CA ALA A 242 4.86 9.84 11.54
C ALA A 242 4.95 9.83 10.01
N SER A 243 5.75 8.92 9.45
CA SER A 243 5.89 8.78 7.99
C SER A 243 4.62 8.22 7.34
N ALA A 244 3.94 7.25 7.98
CA ALA A 244 2.67 6.71 7.52
C ALA A 244 1.55 7.78 7.59
N PHE A 245 1.57 8.61 8.64
CA PHE A 245 0.68 9.77 8.78
C PHE A 245 0.84 10.75 7.61
N VAL A 246 2.09 11.09 7.27
CA VAL A 246 2.41 11.97 6.15
C VAL A 246 2.01 11.34 4.82
N TYR A 247 2.35 10.06 4.63
CA TYR A 247 2.07 9.35 3.38
C TYR A 247 0.56 9.29 3.08
N ALA A 248 -0.29 9.06 4.10
CA ALA A 248 -1.74 9.06 3.94
C ALA A 248 -2.32 10.31 3.26
N GLN A 249 -1.60 11.44 3.33
CA GLN A 249 -2.04 12.69 2.74
C GLN A 249 -2.04 12.68 1.21
N HIS A 250 -1.34 11.75 0.55
CA HIS A 250 -1.53 11.59 -0.89
C HIS A 250 -3.00 11.22 -1.21
N SER A 251 -3.62 10.36 -0.39
CA SER A 251 -4.98 9.86 -0.63
C SER A 251 -6.07 10.74 -0.05
N PHE A 252 -5.79 11.41 1.07
CA PHE A 252 -6.75 12.25 1.78
C PHE A 252 -6.53 13.74 1.50
N GLY A 253 -5.48 14.35 2.08
CA GLY A 253 -5.25 15.79 1.98
C GLY A 253 -5.10 16.30 0.54
N MET A 254 -4.34 15.60 -0.31
CA MET A 254 -4.05 16.03 -1.67
C MET A 254 -5.27 15.90 -2.57
N SER A 255 -6.03 14.81 -2.41
CA SER A 255 -7.22 14.58 -3.21
C SER A 255 -8.29 15.63 -2.90
N LEU A 256 -8.51 15.95 -1.62
CA LEU A 256 -9.43 17.00 -1.18
C LEU A 256 -8.94 18.41 -1.55
N HIS A 257 -7.63 18.67 -1.48
CA HIS A 257 -7.04 19.93 -1.93
C HIS A 257 -7.29 20.17 -3.43
N LEU A 258 -7.08 19.15 -4.26
CA LEU A 258 -7.30 19.25 -5.71
C LEU A 258 -8.78 19.48 -6.04
N GLU A 259 -9.70 18.85 -5.32
CA GLU A 259 -11.14 19.08 -5.46
C GLU A 259 -11.52 20.51 -5.05
N SER A 260 -11.00 20.98 -3.91
CA SER A 260 -11.28 22.33 -3.42
C SER A 260 -10.77 23.43 -4.36
N PHE A 261 -9.63 23.23 -5.03
CA PHE A 261 -9.03 24.23 -5.93
C PHE A 261 -9.53 24.15 -7.37
N PHE A 262 -9.71 22.94 -7.91
CA PHE A 262 -10.06 22.73 -9.33
C PHE A 262 -11.53 22.30 -9.52
N GLY A 263 -12.28 22.11 -8.44
CA GLY A 263 -13.69 21.74 -8.44
C GLY A 263 -13.94 20.24 -8.62
N ALA A 264 -15.20 19.85 -8.44
CA ALA A 264 -15.70 18.48 -8.43
C ALA A 264 -15.50 17.66 -9.73
N VAL A 265 -15.15 18.32 -10.85
CA VAL A 265 -14.91 17.67 -12.15
C VAL A 265 -13.41 17.57 -12.43
N THR A 266 -12.71 18.70 -12.46
CA THR A 266 -11.29 18.77 -12.82
C THR A 266 -10.38 18.23 -11.71
N GLY A 267 -10.74 18.44 -10.43
CA GLY A 267 -9.97 17.96 -9.28
C GLY A 267 -9.73 16.44 -9.30
N PRO A 268 -10.78 15.60 -9.42
CA PRO A 268 -10.62 14.16 -9.59
C PRO A 268 -9.80 13.75 -10.80
N GLN A 269 -9.93 14.44 -11.93
CA GLN A 269 -9.15 14.14 -13.14
C GLN A 269 -7.65 14.38 -12.91
N TYR A 270 -7.29 15.52 -12.32
CA TYR A 270 -5.89 15.80 -11.97
C TYR A 270 -5.34 14.84 -10.92
N TYR A 271 -6.10 14.51 -9.89
CA TYR A 271 -5.69 13.50 -8.92
C TYR A 271 -5.41 12.16 -9.60
N GLY A 272 -6.26 11.72 -10.54
CA GLY A 272 -6.02 10.50 -11.32
C GLY A 272 -4.78 10.55 -12.21
N MET A 273 -4.51 11.69 -12.86
CA MET A 273 -3.28 11.90 -13.63
C MET A 273 -2.04 11.83 -12.73
N LEU A 274 -2.08 12.47 -11.56
CA LEU A 274 -0.98 12.52 -10.59
C LEU A 274 -0.68 11.15 -10.00
N MET A 275 -1.71 10.37 -9.62
CA MET A 275 -1.51 9.02 -9.10
C MET A 275 -0.98 8.04 -10.17
N SER A 276 -1.40 8.22 -11.42
CA SER A 276 -0.84 7.44 -12.53
C SER A 276 0.61 7.83 -12.83
N PHE A 277 0.93 9.12 -12.74
CA PHE A 277 2.30 9.62 -12.83
C PHE A 277 3.18 9.08 -11.71
N ASN A 278 2.70 9.05 -10.46
CA ASN A 278 3.39 8.38 -9.34
C ASN A 278 3.75 6.93 -9.70
N ALA A 279 2.80 6.13 -10.17
CA ALA A 279 3.07 4.73 -10.54
C ALA A 279 4.09 4.60 -11.68
N VAL A 280 4.07 5.49 -12.67
CA VAL A 280 5.09 5.52 -13.73
C VAL A 280 6.47 5.87 -13.15
N VAL A 281 6.56 6.85 -12.25
CA VAL A 281 7.82 7.21 -11.58
C VAL A 281 8.35 6.02 -10.77
N VAL A 282 7.50 5.32 -10.01
CA VAL A 282 7.87 4.08 -9.30
C VAL A 282 8.46 3.06 -10.29
N LEU A 283 7.77 2.76 -11.38
CA LEU A 283 8.22 1.77 -12.37
C LEU A 283 9.56 2.13 -13.01
N VAL A 284 9.78 3.40 -13.35
CA VAL A 284 10.97 3.86 -14.07
C VAL A 284 12.17 4.03 -13.13
N PHE A 285 11.96 4.61 -11.94
CA PHE A 285 13.05 5.06 -11.07
C PHE A 285 13.43 4.07 -9.96
N THR A 286 12.65 3.02 -9.70
CA THR A 286 12.95 2.07 -8.59
C THR A 286 14.37 1.52 -8.67
N ILE A 287 14.79 0.98 -9.84
CA ILE A 287 16.13 0.40 -10.00
C ILE A 287 17.21 1.45 -9.78
N MET A 288 17.08 2.61 -10.43
CA MET A 288 18.07 3.69 -10.35
C MET A 288 18.25 4.20 -8.91
N VAL A 289 17.16 4.40 -8.18
CA VAL A 289 17.17 4.86 -6.79
C VAL A 289 17.76 3.80 -5.87
N THR A 290 17.36 2.53 -6.00
CA THR A 290 17.88 1.44 -5.17
C THR A 290 19.39 1.22 -5.37
N GLU A 291 19.88 1.26 -6.62
CA GLU A 291 21.31 1.11 -6.90
C GLU A 291 22.12 2.29 -6.36
N SER A 292 21.63 3.52 -6.56
CA SER A 292 22.32 4.75 -6.11
C SER A 292 22.49 4.81 -4.57
N LEU A 293 21.60 4.16 -3.83
CA LEU A 293 21.62 4.14 -2.37
C LEU A 293 22.17 2.83 -1.78
N SER A 294 22.66 1.90 -2.62
CA SER A 294 23.13 0.58 -2.18
C SER A 294 24.26 0.60 -1.15
N LYS A 295 25.08 1.67 -1.15
CA LYS A 295 26.19 1.87 -0.19
C LYS A 295 25.76 2.65 1.06
N LEU A 296 24.57 3.25 1.06
CA LEU A 296 24.10 4.06 2.17
C LEU A 296 23.48 3.15 3.25
N ARG A 297 23.76 3.44 4.52
CA ARG A 297 23.17 2.69 5.64
C ARG A 297 21.65 2.77 5.56
N THR A 298 20.96 1.65 5.73
CA THR A 298 19.51 1.52 5.53
C THR A 298 18.71 2.60 6.26
N ILE A 299 19.05 2.91 7.51
CA ILE A 299 18.35 3.94 8.29
C ILE A 299 18.58 5.37 7.78
N HIS A 300 19.74 5.66 7.20
CA HIS A 300 20.01 6.94 6.56
C HIS A 300 19.26 7.07 5.23
N SER A 301 19.12 5.98 4.48
CA SER A 301 18.24 5.94 3.30
C SER A 301 16.79 6.25 3.70
N ILE A 302 16.28 5.62 4.75
CA ILE A 302 14.92 5.89 5.28
C ILE A 302 14.77 7.36 5.71
N SER A 303 15.78 7.93 6.37
CA SER A 303 15.79 9.36 6.71
C SER A 303 15.72 10.27 5.47
N LEU A 304 16.49 9.97 4.41
CA LEU A 304 16.41 10.69 3.14
C LEU A 304 15.01 10.57 2.52
N GLY A 305 14.39 9.39 2.58
CA GLY A 305 13.01 9.20 2.12
C GLY A 305 12.01 10.10 2.85
N ALA A 306 12.11 10.18 4.19
CA ALA A 306 11.28 11.07 4.99
C ALA A 306 11.57 12.57 4.71
N ALA A 307 12.81 12.94 4.41
CA ALA A 307 13.16 14.30 4.00
C ALA A 307 12.53 14.66 2.65
N LEU A 308 12.52 13.73 1.69
CA LEU A 308 11.83 13.89 0.42
C LEU A 308 10.31 14.00 0.57
N TYR A 309 9.71 13.28 1.53
CA TYR A 309 8.31 13.54 1.89
C TYR A 309 8.09 14.97 2.41
N ALA A 310 9.00 15.48 3.26
CA ALA A 310 8.88 16.85 3.77
C ALA A 310 8.93 17.89 2.65
N VAL A 311 9.87 17.74 1.71
CA VAL A 311 9.97 18.62 0.54
C VAL A 311 8.78 18.44 -0.39
N GLY A 312 8.47 17.20 -0.78
CA GLY A 312 7.42 16.89 -1.74
C GLY A 312 6.04 17.36 -1.29
N PHE A 313 5.61 16.99 -0.08
CA PHE A 313 4.33 17.46 0.46
C PHE A 313 4.38 18.94 0.87
N GLY A 314 5.52 19.45 1.36
CA GLY A 314 5.68 20.85 1.73
C GLY A 314 5.57 21.81 0.56
N LEU A 315 5.97 21.40 -0.65
CA LEU A 315 5.79 22.19 -1.87
C LEU A 315 4.31 22.51 -2.14
N LEU A 316 3.38 21.66 -1.70
CA LEU A 316 1.94 21.89 -1.87
C LEU A 316 1.41 23.06 -1.04
N ALA A 317 2.16 23.54 -0.04
CA ALA A 317 1.85 24.77 0.69
C ALA A 317 1.93 26.02 -0.19
N PHE A 318 2.67 25.93 -1.30
CA PHE A 318 2.83 26.99 -2.30
C PHE A 318 2.06 26.69 -3.59
N ALA A 319 1.28 25.61 -3.61
CA ALA A 319 0.52 25.25 -4.79
C ALA A 319 -0.61 26.25 -5.02
N SER A 320 -0.75 26.67 -6.27
CA SER A 320 -1.82 27.52 -6.77
C SER A 320 -2.56 26.79 -7.90
N ASP A 321 -3.07 27.55 -8.87
CA ASP A 321 -3.59 27.10 -10.16
C ASP A 321 -2.56 26.37 -11.05
N ALA A 322 -1.27 26.53 -10.81
CA ALA A 322 -0.21 25.95 -11.64
C ALA A 322 -0.06 24.43 -11.42
N VAL A 323 -0.71 23.63 -12.27
CA VAL A 323 -0.73 22.14 -12.20
C VAL A 323 0.68 21.52 -12.12
N LEU A 324 1.70 22.16 -12.72
CA LEU A 324 3.08 21.67 -12.72
C LEU A 324 3.65 21.45 -11.31
N ILE A 325 3.28 22.28 -10.33
CA ILE A 325 3.80 22.14 -8.96
C ILE A 325 3.36 20.81 -8.32
N TYR A 326 2.17 20.33 -8.66
CA TYR A 326 1.66 19.05 -8.19
C TYR A 326 2.44 17.89 -8.81
N PHE A 327 2.79 17.95 -10.09
CA PHE A 327 3.65 16.93 -10.73
C PHE A 327 5.06 16.91 -10.13
N VAL A 328 5.65 18.08 -9.87
CA VAL A 328 6.98 18.17 -9.22
C VAL A 328 6.91 17.63 -7.80
N SER A 329 5.88 18.01 -7.03
CA SER A 329 5.62 17.46 -5.69
C SER A 329 5.52 15.94 -5.72
N VAL A 330 4.69 15.39 -6.62
CA VAL A 330 4.51 13.95 -6.81
C VAL A 330 5.81 13.26 -7.15
N PHE A 331 6.57 13.79 -8.10
CA PHE A 331 7.88 13.22 -8.42
C PHE A 331 8.77 13.10 -7.18
N ILE A 332 8.91 14.18 -6.40
CA ILE A 332 9.78 14.24 -5.23
C ILE A 332 9.34 13.26 -4.15
N TRP A 333 8.07 13.29 -3.72
CA TRP A 333 7.63 12.37 -2.67
C TRP A 333 7.59 10.92 -3.17
N THR A 334 7.42 10.67 -4.47
CA THR A 334 7.51 9.30 -5.02
C THR A 334 8.92 8.74 -4.93
N ILE A 335 9.96 9.54 -5.18
CA ILE A 335 11.34 9.09 -4.92
C ILE A 335 11.51 8.74 -3.44
N GLY A 336 10.95 9.55 -2.53
CA GLY A 336 10.91 9.25 -1.10
C GLY A 336 10.22 7.91 -0.79
N GLU A 337 9.08 7.65 -1.45
CA GLU A 337 8.29 6.42 -1.32
C GLU A 337 9.10 5.19 -1.69
N ILE A 338 9.77 5.21 -2.85
CA ILE A 338 10.63 4.12 -3.33
C ILE A 338 11.70 3.80 -2.27
N ILE A 339 12.36 4.82 -1.73
CA ILE A 339 13.41 4.65 -0.72
C ILE A 339 12.84 4.03 0.55
N MET A 340 11.71 4.54 1.03
CA MET A 340 11.03 4.05 2.23
C MET A 340 10.65 2.58 2.08
N ILE A 341 10.00 2.21 0.98
CA ILE A 341 9.52 0.84 0.73
C ILE A 341 10.68 -0.16 0.65
N THR A 342 11.73 0.18 -0.10
CA THR A 342 12.87 -0.73 -0.34
C THR A 342 13.75 -0.94 0.89
N ASN A 343 13.79 0.02 1.82
CA ASN A 343 14.67 -0.03 2.98
C ASN A 343 13.96 -0.43 4.29
N SER A 344 12.68 -0.13 4.45
CA SER A 344 11.93 -0.36 5.71
C SER A 344 11.95 -1.81 6.16
N ASN A 345 11.66 -2.75 5.25
CA ASN A 345 11.65 -4.17 5.57
C ASN A 345 13.07 -4.67 5.93
N VAL A 346 14.08 -4.23 5.17
CA VAL A 346 15.50 -4.57 5.43
C VAL A 346 15.93 -4.13 6.83
N PHE A 347 15.54 -2.91 7.24
CA PHE A 347 15.88 -2.39 8.56
C PHE A 347 15.24 -3.22 9.69
N VAL A 348 13.94 -3.51 9.58
CA VAL A 348 13.21 -4.31 10.57
C VAL A 348 13.80 -5.71 10.70
N MET A 349 14.13 -6.35 9.57
CA MET A 349 14.65 -7.71 9.54
C MET A 349 16.08 -7.81 10.07
N SER A 350 16.89 -6.77 9.88
CA SER A 350 18.27 -6.69 10.39
C SER A 350 18.34 -6.41 11.88
N ASN A 351 17.32 -5.78 12.46
CA ASN A 351 17.26 -5.42 13.88
C ASN A 351 16.39 -6.37 14.74
N THR A 352 15.75 -7.36 14.09
CA THR A 352 14.87 -8.33 14.73
C THR A 352 15.48 -9.74 14.74
N PRO A 353 15.43 -10.48 15.88
CA PRO A 353 15.91 -11.87 15.95
C PRO A 353 15.20 -12.77 14.95
N VAL A 354 15.92 -13.76 14.41
CA VAL A 354 15.43 -14.64 13.35
C VAL A 354 14.09 -15.30 13.72
N ASN A 355 13.96 -15.81 14.94
CA ASN A 355 12.76 -16.49 15.44
C ASN A 355 11.55 -15.58 15.68
N HIS A 356 11.74 -14.26 15.67
CA HIS A 356 10.69 -13.28 16.00
C HIS A 356 10.34 -12.33 14.86
N ARG A 357 10.96 -12.48 13.68
CA ARG A 357 10.77 -11.60 12.50
C ARG A 357 9.31 -11.39 12.13
N GLY A 358 8.51 -12.46 12.09
CA GLY A 358 7.08 -12.37 11.77
C GLY A 358 6.30 -11.57 12.82
N ARG A 359 6.47 -11.89 14.11
CA ARG A 359 5.73 -11.24 15.21
C ARG A 359 6.07 -9.75 15.32
N PHE A 360 7.35 -9.39 15.19
CA PHE A 360 7.79 -8.00 15.18
C PHE A 360 7.33 -7.24 13.94
N SER A 361 7.41 -7.84 12.75
CA SER A 361 6.94 -7.18 11.53
C SER A 361 5.44 -6.88 11.60
N ALA A 362 4.64 -7.80 12.14
CA ALA A 362 3.22 -7.58 12.37
C ALA A 362 2.96 -6.45 13.39
N LEU A 363 3.66 -6.47 14.54
CA LEU A 363 3.52 -5.44 15.57
C LEU A 363 3.94 -4.05 15.08
N ILE A 364 5.11 -3.96 14.44
CA ILE A 364 5.64 -2.71 13.89
C ILE A 364 4.72 -2.19 12.78
N GLY A 365 4.26 -3.06 11.88
CA GLY A 365 3.31 -2.71 10.83
C GLY A 365 1.99 -2.17 11.38
N LEU A 366 1.46 -2.78 12.44
CA LEU A 366 0.24 -2.31 13.12
C LEU A 366 0.46 -0.93 13.77
N LEU A 367 1.51 -0.79 14.56
CA LEU A 367 1.81 0.45 15.28
C LEU A 367 2.14 1.59 14.32
N ALA A 368 2.95 1.37 13.29
CA ALA A 368 3.25 2.38 12.29
C ALA A 368 2.02 2.69 11.42
N GLY A 369 1.26 1.67 11.02
CA GLY A 369 0.05 1.80 10.19
C GLY A 369 -1.06 2.61 10.85
N ALA A 370 -1.11 2.65 12.19
CA ALA A 370 -2.04 3.51 12.92
C ALA A 370 -1.89 5.00 12.55
N GLY A 371 -0.68 5.44 12.16
CA GLY A 371 -0.45 6.81 11.69
C GLY A 371 -1.24 7.12 10.43
N TYR A 372 -1.29 6.16 9.49
CA TYR A 372 -2.08 6.30 8.26
C TYR A 372 -3.57 6.46 8.58
N ILE A 373 -4.11 5.62 9.48
CA ILE A 373 -5.54 5.57 9.83
C ILE A 373 -5.98 6.80 10.61
N LEU A 374 -5.16 7.29 11.55
CA LEU A 374 -5.53 8.40 12.43
C LEU A 374 -5.31 9.77 11.78
N SER A 375 -4.43 9.85 10.78
CA SER A 375 -4.07 11.12 10.15
C SER A 375 -5.24 11.92 9.55
N PRO A 376 -6.24 11.31 8.87
CA PRO A 376 -7.33 12.08 8.27
C PRO A 376 -8.13 12.85 9.30
N LYS A 377 -8.26 12.35 10.54
CA LYS A 377 -9.00 13.05 11.60
C LYS A 377 -8.28 14.30 12.10
N VAL A 378 -6.96 14.23 12.20
CA VAL A 378 -6.14 15.40 12.57
C VAL A 378 -6.14 16.41 11.43
N ILE A 379 -5.97 15.95 10.19
CA ILE A 379 -5.84 16.81 9.03
C ILE A 379 -7.16 17.47 8.66
N SER A 380 -8.28 16.73 8.70
CA SER A 380 -9.62 17.30 8.51
C SER A 380 -9.88 18.44 9.49
N ARG A 381 -9.49 18.29 10.76
CA ARG A 381 -9.65 19.35 11.75
C ARG A 381 -8.85 20.60 11.38
N ILE A 382 -7.62 20.44 10.87
CA ILE A 382 -6.79 21.57 10.42
C ILE A 382 -7.43 22.25 9.21
N ILE A 383 -7.98 21.49 8.25
CA ILE A 383 -8.69 22.04 7.08
C ILE A 383 -9.89 22.87 7.54
N GLU A 384 -10.68 22.38 8.50
CA GLU A 384 -11.89 23.06 9.00
C GLU A 384 -11.58 24.35 9.78
N THR A 385 -10.47 24.39 10.52
CA THR A 385 -10.13 25.53 11.39
C THR A 385 -9.14 26.53 10.78
N ALA A 386 -8.45 26.13 9.72
CA ALA A 386 -7.42 26.93 9.06
C ALA A 386 -7.57 26.81 7.53
N ASP A 387 -6.57 26.26 6.84
CA ASP A 387 -6.55 26.11 5.39
C ASP A 387 -5.64 24.95 4.92
N TYR A 388 -5.70 24.62 3.63
CA TYR A 388 -4.82 23.61 3.02
C TYR A 388 -3.34 23.98 3.11
N LYS A 389 -2.99 25.27 3.07
CA LYS A 389 -1.60 25.71 3.21
C LYS A 389 -1.02 25.29 4.57
N THR A 390 -1.78 25.51 5.64
CA THR A 390 -1.43 25.10 7.00
C THR A 390 -1.29 23.59 7.11
N VAL A 391 -2.17 22.82 6.46
CA VAL A 391 -2.04 21.35 6.36
C VAL A 391 -0.67 20.97 5.82
N TRP A 392 -0.27 21.52 4.67
CA TRP A 392 0.99 21.15 4.03
C TRP A 392 2.23 21.57 4.84
N VAL A 393 2.16 22.71 5.52
CA VAL A 393 3.21 23.14 6.48
C VAL A 393 3.33 22.16 7.65
N VAL A 394 2.20 21.75 8.24
CA VAL A 394 2.19 20.77 9.35
C VAL A 394 2.70 19.41 8.88
N VAL A 395 2.27 18.94 7.71
CA VAL A 395 2.73 17.68 7.11
C VAL A 395 4.23 17.71 6.85
N ALA A 396 4.75 18.81 6.30
CA ALA A 396 6.19 19.00 6.09
C ALA A 396 6.98 19.03 7.40
N ALA A 397 6.44 19.65 8.45
CA ALA A 397 7.05 19.67 9.77
C ALA A 397 7.11 18.26 10.38
N ILE A 398 6.01 17.50 10.33
CA ILE A 398 5.96 16.10 10.82
C ILE A 398 6.96 15.23 10.04
N ALA A 399 7.01 15.37 8.72
CA ALA A 399 7.97 14.66 7.87
C ALA A 399 9.43 15.03 8.20
N SER A 400 9.71 16.31 8.47
CA SER A 400 11.04 16.79 8.87
C SER A 400 11.47 16.21 10.22
N VAL A 401 10.55 16.18 11.20
CA VAL A 401 10.77 15.51 12.48
C VAL A 401 11.02 14.02 12.28
N GLY A 402 10.27 13.36 11.39
CA GLY A 402 10.50 11.97 11.00
C GLY A 402 11.90 11.74 10.43
N ALA A 403 12.35 12.60 9.51
CA ALA A 403 13.68 12.53 8.90
C ALA A 403 14.80 12.66 9.93
N ILE A 404 14.73 13.68 10.79
CA ILE A 404 15.68 13.88 11.90
C ILE A 404 15.62 12.69 12.87
N GLY A 405 14.41 12.20 13.16
CA GLY A 405 14.18 11.06 14.02
C GLY A 405 14.81 9.76 13.53
N PHE A 406 14.76 9.49 12.23
CA PHE A 406 15.46 8.36 11.63
C PHE A 406 16.98 8.53 11.68
N MET A 407 17.52 9.72 11.45
CA MET A 407 18.95 9.97 11.66
C MET A 407 19.36 9.69 13.11
N PHE A 408 18.59 10.19 14.08
CA PHE A 408 18.81 9.92 15.49
C PHE A 408 18.74 8.42 15.81
N THR A 409 17.79 7.71 15.22
CA THR A 409 17.66 6.25 15.34
C THR A 409 18.92 5.54 14.85
N GLY A 410 19.56 6.02 13.78
CA GLY A 410 20.84 5.50 13.28
C GLY A 410 22.02 5.72 14.24
N VAL A 411 22.03 6.83 14.99
CA VAL A 411 23.00 7.08 16.07
C VAL A 411 22.80 6.08 17.21
N VAL A 412 21.55 5.89 17.64
CA VAL A 412 21.19 4.92 18.69
C VAL A 412 21.54 3.50 18.26
N GLU A 413 21.22 3.10 17.02
CA GLU A 413 21.58 1.80 16.46
C GLU A 413 23.09 1.56 16.55
N LYS A 414 23.92 2.52 16.12
CA LYS A 414 25.38 2.42 16.18
C LYS A 414 25.87 2.22 17.62
N LYS A 415 25.30 2.97 18.58
CA LYS A 415 25.64 2.84 20.01
C LYS A 415 25.24 1.46 20.56
N MET A 416 24.05 0.96 20.23
CA MET A 416 23.57 -0.35 20.68
C MET A 416 24.41 -1.51 20.11
N LYS A 417 24.80 -1.45 18.82
CA LYS A 417 25.70 -2.44 18.20
C LYS A 417 27.06 -2.48 18.88
N LYS A 418 27.65 -1.31 19.16
CA LYS A 418 28.91 -1.20 19.91
C LYS A 418 28.83 -1.83 21.30
N MET A 419 27.73 -1.62 22.04
CA MET A 419 27.54 -2.22 23.37
C MET A 419 27.39 -3.76 23.33
N ARG A 420 26.95 -4.33 22.21
CA ARG A 420 26.83 -5.79 22.02
C ARG A 420 28.12 -6.47 21.55
N GLY A 421 29.19 -5.71 21.34
CA GLY A 421 30.42 -6.24 20.74
C GLY A 421 30.27 -6.63 19.27
N GLU A 422 29.15 -6.27 18.62
CA GLU A 422 28.96 -6.46 17.19
C GLU A 422 29.88 -5.45 16.48
N SER A 423 30.93 -5.93 15.83
CA SER A 423 31.87 -5.05 15.11
C SER A 423 31.08 -4.21 14.10
N THR A 424 31.22 -2.89 14.22
CA THR A 424 30.75 -1.96 13.18
C THR A 424 31.74 -2.02 12.02
N LEU A 425 31.80 -3.16 11.32
CA LEU A 425 32.49 -3.31 10.04
C LEU A 425 31.67 -2.60 8.95
N GLU A 426 31.53 -1.28 9.09
CA GLU A 426 31.05 -0.35 8.05
C GLU A 426 31.85 0.96 8.17
N ALA A 427 33.14 0.85 8.44
CA ALA A 427 34.09 1.94 8.25
C ALA A 427 35.17 1.44 7.30
N VAL A 428 35.36 2.19 6.21
CA VAL A 428 36.34 2.01 5.11
C VAL A 428 35.86 1.14 3.94
N SER A 429 35.11 1.75 3.01
CA SER A 429 35.54 1.98 1.61
C SER A 429 34.51 2.81 0.84
#